data_AF-A0A2E0TMR7-F1
#
_entry.id   AF-A0A2E0TMR7-F1
#
_cell.length_a   1.000
_cell.length_b   1.000
_cell.length_c   1.000
_cell.angle_alpha   90.00
_cell.angle_beta   90.00
_cell.angle_gamma   90.00
#
_symmetry.space_group_name_H-M   'P 1'
#
loop_
_entity.id
_entity.type
_entity.pdbx_description
1 polymer ?
#
loop_
_entity_poly.entity_id
_entity_poly.type
_entity_poly.pdbx_seq_one_letter_code
_entity_poly.pdbx_strand_id
1 'polypeptide(L)'
;MIGAVIAPRPGLRRLFALAPLGLALACGGGEVQVVAPGDAFAEPSMEALPSIGQSRESLSETMRFAWQLTEESFELAAPHPPPRGASHAELEQWSDSELERWLHAKNRLVEAARAELNAAAEENRLCRVWAGALVGLMYEDVARVLLDVPMPRELASEPEIADVYREVVAAQAAPYLDHARRAYRACHLNGRRVDRLRPWSRFCADRRDRLPGDDASLAPGESETTVEVVRE
;
A
#
# COMPACT_ATOMS: atom_id res chain seq x y z
N MET A 1 -59.51 23.40 -47.06
CA MET A 1 -60.95 23.71 -47.08
C MET A 1 -61.54 23.16 -45.79
N ILE A 2 -62.20 24.02 -45.01
CA ILE A 2 -62.98 23.71 -43.78
C ILE A 2 -62.10 23.27 -42.58
N GLY A 3 -62.06 23.92 -41.42
CA GLY A 3 -62.90 24.90 -40.75
C GLY A 3 -62.78 24.60 -39.25
N ALA A 4 -62.23 25.50 -38.44
CA ALA A 4 -62.95 26.25 -37.40
C ALA A 4 -62.59 25.76 -35.98
N VAL A 5 -61.84 26.55 -35.20
CA VAL A 5 -62.25 27.49 -34.12
C VAL A 5 -62.33 26.81 -32.74
N ILE A 6 -61.92 27.58 -31.73
CA ILE A 6 -62.33 27.59 -30.30
C ILE A 6 -61.26 27.08 -29.33
N ALA A 7 -60.60 28.04 -28.66
CA ALA A 7 -60.00 27.86 -27.35
C ALA A 7 -61.04 28.16 -26.25
N PRO A 8 -60.92 27.51 -25.08
CA PRO A 8 -60.99 28.26 -23.83
C PRO A 8 -59.89 27.89 -22.82
N ARG A 9 -59.53 28.87 -21.98
CA ARG A 9 -58.60 28.79 -20.84
C ARG A 9 -59.28 28.19 -19.57
N PRO A 10 -58.71 28.35 -18.36
CA PRO A 10 -57.95 27.38 -17.58
C PRO A 10 -58.75 26.80 -16.40
N GLY A 11 -58.31 25.68 -15.82
CA GLY A 11 -58.99 25.06 -14.67
C GLY A 11 -58.01 24.51 -13.64
N LEU A 12 -57.93 25.20 -12.50
CA LEU A 12 -57.37 24.71 -11.24
C LEU A 12 -58.04 23.38 -10.84
N ARG A 13 -57.25 22.33 -10.60
CA ARG A 13 -57.62 21.25 -9.68
C ARG A 13 -56.40 20.83 -8.86
N ARG A 14 -56.42 21.23 -7.58
CA ARG A 14 -55.63 20.63 -6.50
C ARG A 14 -56.01 19.15 -6.39
N LEU A 15 -55.05 18.27 -6.17
CA LEU A 15 -55.21 17.08 -5.32
C LEU A 15 -53.83 16.69 -4.80
N PHE A 16 -53.73 16.63 -3.47
CA PHE A 16 -52.59 16.17 -2.68
C PHE A 16 -52.22 14.75 -3.09
N ALA A 17 -50.96 14.52 -3.46
CA ALA A 17 -50.35 13.19 -3.47
C ALA A 17 -49.31 13.15 -2.34
N LEU A 18 -49.69 12.50 -1.24
CA LEU A 18 -48.80 12.02 -0.20
C LEU A 18 -47.85 10.99 -0.82
N ALA A 19 -46.58 11.35 -1.01
CA ALA A 19 -45.54 10.40 -1.36
C ALA A 19 -45.13 9.63 -0.09
N PRO A 20 -45.10 8.29 -0.10
CA PRO A 20 -44.65 7.51 1.04
C PRO A 20 -43.15 7.72 1.24
N LEU A 21 -42.75 8.09 2.46
CA LEU A 21 -41.37 7.98 2.93
C LEU A 21 -40.95 6.50 2.83
N GLY A 22 -40.20 6.16 1.79
CA GLY A 22 -39.43 4.92 1.76
C GLY A 22 -38.28 5.04 2.76
N LEU A 23 -38.37 4.33 3.89
CA LEU A 23 -37.22 4.01 4.71
C LEU A 23 -36.27 3.15 3.86
N ALA A 24 -35.23 3.78 3.31
CA ALA A 24 -34.09 3.05 2.78
C ALA A 24 -33.31 2.49 3.98
N LEU A 25 -33.42 1.18 4.17
CA LEU A 25 -32.50 0.38 4.97
C LEU A 25 -31.09 0.59 4.41
N ALA A 26 -30.27 1.37 5.13
CA ALA A 26 -28.85 1.51 4.85
C ALA A 26 -28.14 0.21 5.25
N CYS A 27 -28.16 -0.78 4.35
CA CYS A 27 -27.13 -1.81 4.37
C CYS A 27 -25.81 -1.12 4.03
N GLY A 28 -24.86 -1.13 4.96
CA GLY A 28 -23.51 -0.59 4.77
C GLY A 28 -22.77 -1.32 3.66
N GLY A 29 -22.95 -0.85 2.42
CA GLY A 29 -21.98 -1.09 1.36
C GLY A 29 -20.79 -0.20 1.63
N GLY A 30 -19.64 -0.79 1.94
CA GLY A 30 -18.38 -0.05 1.89
C GLY A 30 -18.24 0.54 0.50
N GLU A 31 -18.00 1.85 0.41
CA GLU A 31 -17.68 2.48 -0.86
C GLU A 31 -16.47 1.75 -1.46
N VAL A 32 -16.63 1.17 -2.65
CA VAL A 32 -15.51 0.62 -3.41
C VAL A 32 -14.61 1.79 -3.76
N GLN A 33 -13.48 1.91 -3.09
CA GLN A 33 -12.50 2.97 -3.39
C GLN A 33 -11.92 2.70 -4.78
N VAL A 34 -12.19 3.60 -5.72
CA VAL A 34 -11.63 3.54 -7.08
C VAL A 34 -10.19 4.04 -7.01
N VAL A 35 -9.22 3.13 -7.12
CA VAL A 35 -7.79 3.47 -7.19
C VAL A 35 -7.44 3.92 -8.60
N ALA A 36 -6.93 5.14 -8.74
CA ALA A 36 -6.48 5.65 -10.03
C ALA A 36 -5.03 5.21 -10.32
N PRO A 37 -4.68 4.91 -11.59
CA PRO A 37 -3.30 4.62 -11.95
C PRO A 37 -2.34 5.75 -11.56
N GLY A 38 -1.30 5.41 -10.80
CA GLY A 38 -0.33 6.37 -10.28
C GLY A 38 -0.77 7.07 -9.00
N ASP A 39 -1.83 6.61 -8.34
CA ASP A 39 -2.24 7.08 -7.02
C ASP A 39 -1.22 6.63 -5.96
N ALA A 40 -0.28 7.53 -5.65
CA ALA A 40 0.71 7.32 -4.61
C ALA A 40 0.14 7.38 -3.18
N PHE A 41 -1.17 7.62 -3.00
CA PHE A 41 -1.84 7.67 -1.70
C PHE A 41 -2.72 6.45 -1.42
N ALA A 42 -3.04 5.66 -2.45
CA ALA A 42 -3.73 4.39 -2.28
C ALA A 42 -2.87 3.39 -1.49
N GLU A 43 -3.52 2.37 -0.93
CA GLU A 43 -2.81 1.21 -0.39
C GLU A 43 -1.90 0.58 -1.47
N PRO A 44 -0.79 -0.07 -1.07
CA PRO A 44 0.10 -0.71 -2.03
C PRO A 44 -0.66 -1.78 -2.83
N SER A 45 -0.73 -1.59 -4.14
CA SER A 45 -1.37 -2.54 -5.04
C SER A 45 -0.86 -2.37 -6.47
N MET A 46 -1.21 -3.32 -7.35
CA MET A 46 -0.87 -3.24 -8.76
C MET A 46 -1.65 -2.13 -9.48
N GLU A 47 -2.85 -1.81 -9.03
CA GLU A 47 -3.71 -0.74 -9.56
C GLU A 47 -3.18 0.66 -9.25
N ALA A 48 -2.45 0.82 -8.14
CA ALA A 48 -1.83 2.09 -7.77
C ALA A 48 -0.68 2.49 -8.70
N LEU A 49 -0.15 1.55 -9.50
CA LEU A 49 0.97 1.82 -10.40
C LEU A 49 0.59 2.80 -11.52
N PRO A 50 1.51 3.68 -11.94
CA PRO A 50 1.31 4.43 -13.17
C PRO A 50 1.17 3.49 -14.36
N SER A 51 0.53 3.96 -15.44
CA SER A 51 0.43 3.16 -16.67
C SER A 51 1.82 2.81 -17.22
N ILE A 52 1.98 1.55 -17.63
CA ILE A 52 3.18 1.07 -18.35
C ILE A 52 3.22 1.56 -19.81
N GLY A 53 2.11 2.07 -20.34
CA GLY A 53 2.04 2.64 -21.69
C GLY A 53 2.21 1.62 -22.84
N GLN A 54 2.18 0.32 -22.54
CA GLN A 54 2.27 -0.78 -23.50
C GLN A 54 1.54 -2.02 -22.97
N SER A 55 1.28 -3.02 -23.82
CA SER A 55 0.61 -4.25 -23.39
C SER A 55 1.58 -5.19 -22.65
N ARG A 56 1.07 -6.08 -21.81
CA ARG A 56 1.88 -7.04 -21.05
C ARG A 56 2.61 -8.04 -21.96
N GLU A 57 2.04 -8.36 -23.10
CA GLU A 57 2.62 -9.26 -24.11
C GLU A 57 3.86 -8.64 -24.77
N SER A 58 3.92 -7.30 -24.84
CA SER A 58 5.06 -6.58 -25.42
C SER A 58 6.30 -6.51 -24.52
N LEU A 59 6.19 -6.97 -23.27
CA LEU A 59 7.31 -7.03 -22.34
C LEU A 59 8.27 -8.18 -22.69
N SER A 60 9.53 -8.06 -22.26
CA SER A 60 10.45 -9.20 -22.28
C SER A 60 9.89 -10.35 -21.44
N GLU A 61 10.35 -11.57 -21.72
CA GLU A 61 9.95 -12.75 -20.95
C GLU A 61 10.27 -12.58 -19.46
N THR A 62 11.48 -12.11 -19.15
CA THR A 62 11.93 -11.84 -17.78
C THR A 62 11.05 -10.79 -17.09
N MET A 63 10.79 -9.65 -17.72
CA MET A 63 9.93 -8.62 -17.11
C MET A 63 8.47 -9.08 -16.97
N ARG A 64 7.97 -9.88 -17.90
CA ARG A 64 6.61 -10.43 -17.82
C ARG A 64 6.49 -11.38 -16.63
N PHE A 65 7.44 -12.30 -16.48
CA PHE A 65 7.50 -13.25 -15.37
C PHE A 65 7.69 -12.57 -14.02
N ALA A 66 8.64 -11.62 -13.92
CA ALA A 66 8.88 -10.84 -12.71
C ALA A 66 7.63 -10.11 -12.21
N TRP A 67 6.86 -9.57 -13.15
CA TRP A 67 5.61 -8.89 -12.84
C TRP A 67 4.48 -9.87 -12.46
N GLN A 68 4.40 -11.05 -13.09
CA GLN A 68 3.45 -12.09 -12.67
C GLN A 68 3.71 -12.48 -11.21
N LEU A 69 4.97 -12.70 -10.82
CA LEU A 69 5.31 -12.98 -9.42
C LEU A 69 4.95 -11.82 -8.48
N THR A 70 5.00 -10.58 -8.98
CA THR A 70 4.55 -9.42 -8.20
C THR A 70 3.04 -9.43 -8.03
N GLU A 71 2.27 -9.75 -9.08
CA GLU A 71 0.81 -9.94 -9.01
C GLU A 71 0.46 -11.04 -8.01
N GLU A 72 1.10 -12.21 -8.10
CA GLU A 72 0.92 -13.32 -7.16
C GLU A 72 1.21 -12.92 -5.70
N SER A 73 2.23 -12.07 -5.48
CA SER A 73 2.50 -11.50 -4.16
C SER A 73 1.31 -10.69 -3.64
N PHE A 74 0.69 -9.85 -4.46
CA PHE A 74 -0.49 -9.05 -4.06
C PHE A 74 -1.79 -9.86 -3.98
N GLU A 75 -1.91 -10.95 -4.72
CA GLU A 75 -3.04 -11.88 -4.63
C GLU A 75 -3.02 -12.71 -3.35
N LEU A 76 -1.85 -12.85 -2.69
CA LEU A 76 -1.76 -13.46 -1.37
C LEU A 76 -2.48 -12.59 -0.33
N ALA A 77 -3.68 -13.01 0.03
CA ALA A 77 -4.50 -12.35 1.05
C ALA A 77 -3.71 -12.12 2.35
N ALA A 78 -3.87 -10.92 2.93
CA ALA A 78 -3.38 -10.58 4.26
C ALA A 78 -3.92 -11.57 5.31
N PRO A 79 -3.21 -11.76 6.45
CA PRO A 79 -3.70 -12.60 7.53
C PRO A 79 -5.02 -12.03 8.06
N HIS A 80 -5.93 -12.89 8.54
CA HIS A 80 -7.14 -12.36 9.16
C HIS A 80 -6.75 -11.54 10.39
N PRO A 81 -7.39 -10.40 10.64
CA PRO A 81 -7.06 -9.60 11.80
C PRO A 81 -7.38 -10.39 13.08
N PRO A 82 -6.57 -10.22 14.15
CA PRO A 82 -6.89 -10.82 15.43
C PRO A 82 -8.22 -10.24 15.99
N PRO A 83 -8.83 -10.89 16.98
CA PRO A 83 -10.04 -10.38 17.62
C PRO A 83 -9.89 -8.92 18.08
N ARG A 84 -10.95 -8.12 17.93
CA ARG A 84 -10.93 -6.74 18.44
C ARG A 84 -10.77 -6.74 19.96
N GLY A 85 -9.78 -6.00 20.46
CA GLY A 85 -9.47 -5.99 21.90
C GLY A 85 -8.89 -7.31 22.40
N ALA A 86 -8.18 -8.04 21.52
CA ALA A 86 -7.47 -9.25 21.89
C ALA A 86 -6.53 -9.00 23.08
N SER A 87 -6.46 -10.00 23.96
CA SER A 87 -5.45 -10.08 25.01
C SER A 87 -4.08 -10.37 24.42
N HIS A 88 -3.06 -10.18 25.25
CA HIS A 88 -1.70 -10.62 24.91
C HIS A 88 -1.64 -12.08 24.43
N ALA A 89 -2.30 -13.02 25.13
CA ALA A 89 -2.29 -14.44 24.77
C ALA A 89 -3.02 -14.72 23.44
N GLU A 90 -4.12 -14.00 23.14
CA GLU A 90 -4.82 -14.10 21.86
C GLU A 90 -3.97 -13.55 20.71
N LEU A 91 -3.20 -12.48 20.95
CA LEU A 91 -2.30 -11.89 19.96
C LEU A 91 -1.07 -12.76 19.72
N GLU A 92 -0.49 -13.34 20.76
CA GLU A 92 0.62 -14.30 20.66
C GLU A 92 0.20 -15.54 19.86
N GLN A 93 -0.97 -16.11 20.17
CA GLN A 93 -1.49 -17.24 19.39
C GLN A 93 -1.71 -16.88 17.92
N TRP A 94 -2.24 -15.68 17.65
CA TRP A 94 -2.43 -15.21 16.28
C TRP A 94 -1.09 -14.96 15.56
N SER A 95 -0.11 -14.37 16.25
CA SER A 95 1.22 -14.10 15.69
C SER A 95 1.92 -15.39 15.29
N ASP A 96 1.89 -16.38 16.18
CA ASP A 96 2.54 -17.69 16.04
C ASP A 96 1.78 -18.64 15.09
N SER A 97 0.73 -18.15 14.43
CA SER A 97 -0.07 -18.95 13.52
C SER A 97 -0.33 -18.24 12.19
N GLU A 98 -1.30 -17.34 12.13
CA GLU A 98 -1.70 -16.71 10.87
C GLU A 98 -0.66 -15.72 10.36
N LEU A 99 -0.15 -14.85 11.24
CA LEU A 99 0.85 -13.86 10.84
C LEU A 99 2.16 -14.52 10.40
N GLU A 100 2.71 -15.44 11.19
CA GLU A 100 3.96 -16.14 10.85
C GLU A 100 3.84 -16.90 9.52
N ARG A 101 2.75 -17.65 9.31
CA ARG A 101 2.52 -18.37 8.03
C ARG A 101 2.44 -17.40 6.86
N TRP A 102 1.72 -16.29 7.02
CA TRP A 102 1.61 -15.28 5.99
C TRP A 102 2.96 -14.62 5.70
N LEU A 103 3.70 -14.19 6.72
CA LEU A 103 5.03 -13.57 6.56
C LEU A 103 5.99 -14.50 5.82
N HIS A 104 6.01 -15.79 6.15
CA HIS A 104 6.83 -16.76 5.43
C HIS A 104 6.42 -16.89 3.96
N ALA A 105 5.13 -17.02 3.67
CA ALA A 105 4.65 -17.13 2.29
C ALA A 105 4.93 -15.85 1.49
N LYS A 106 4.64 -14.69 2.09
CA LYS A 106 4.82 -13.37 1.49
C LYS A 106 6.30 -13.08 1.22
N ASN A 107 7.18 -13.30 2.19
CA ASN A 107 8.62 -13.12 2.00
C ASN A 107 9.17 -13.98 0.85
N ARG A 108 8.71 -15.24 0.69
CA ARG A 108 9.12 -16.07 -0.44
C ARG A 108 8.71 -15.48 -1.79
N LEU A 109 7.46 -15.01 -1.91
CA LEU A 109 6.97 -14.38 -3.14
C LEU A 109 7.71 -13.08 -3.45
N VAL A 110 7.92 -12.23 -2.43
CA VAL A 110 8.65 -10.96 -2.56
C VAL A 110 10.09 -11.20 -3.00
N GLU A 111 10.81 -12.14 -2.39
CA GLU A 111 12.20 -12.43 -2.77
C GLU A 111 12.30 -13.09 -4.16
N ALA A 112 11.36 -13.97 -4.52
CA ALA A 112 11.30 -14.54 -5.86
C ALA A 112 11.06 -13.45 -6.92
N ALA A 113 10.04 -12.60 -6.72
CA ALA A 113 9.75 -11.48 -7.60
C ALA A 113 10.95 -10.52 -7.68
N ARG A 114 11.57 -10.17 -6.54
CA ARG A 114 12.73 -9.28 -6.50
C ARG A 114 13.92 -9.83 -7.29
N ALA A 115 14.19 -11.13 -7.23
CA ALA A 115 15.26 -11.74 -8.00
C ALA A 115 15.06 -11.54 -9.51
N GLU A 116 13.85 -11.80 -10.01
CA GLU A 116 13.51 -11.62 -11.42
C GLU A 116 13.45 -10.13 -11.82
N LEU A 117 12.96 -9.26 -10.94
CA LEU A 117 12.95 -7.82 -11.16
C LEU A 117 14.37 -7.23 -11.22
N ASN A 118 15.31 -7.76 -10.45
CA ASN A 118 16.72 -7.38 -10.54
C ASN A 118 17.31 -7.79 -11.90
N ALA A 119 16.99 -8.99 -12.39
CA ALA A 119 17.42 -9.42 -13.72
C ALA A 119 16.81 -8.53 -14.83
N ALA A 120 15.51 -8.28 -14.78
CA ALA A 120 14.82 -7.39 -15.72
C ALA A 120 15.38 -5.96 -15.70
N ALA A 121 15.77 -5.45 -14.52
CA ALA A 121 16.31 -4.10 -14.35
C ALA A 121 17.63 -3.88 -15.13
N GLU A 122 18.37 -4.94 -15.45
CA GLU A 122 19.60 -4.86 -16.23
C GLU A 122 19.36 -4.77 -17.73
N GLU A 123 18.17 -5.12 -18.23
CA GLU A 123 17.86 -5.07 -19.66
C GLU A 123 17.88 -3.63 -20.20
N ASN A 124 17.22 -2.71 -19.49
CA ASN A 124 17.14 -1.31 -19.87
C ASN A 124 16.62 -0.43 -18.73
N ARG A 125 16.71 0.89 -18.93
CA ARG A 125 16.31 1.90 -17.95
C ARG A 125 14.82 1.89 -17.60
N LEU A 126 13.95 1.52 -18.54
CA LEU A 126 12.51 1.45 -18.30
C LEU A 126 12.21 0.31 -17.31
N CYS A 127 12.75 -0.88 -17.56
CA CYS A 127 12.66 -2.02 -16.64
C CYS A 127 13.24 -1.69 -15.26
N ARG A 128 14.37 -0.95 -15.19
CA ARG A 128 14.96 -0.51 -13.91
C ARG A 128 14.03 0.39 -13.10
N VAL A 129 13.25 1.25 -13.74
CA VAL A 129 12.26 2.10 -13.07
C VAL A 129 11.07 1.27 -12.58
N TRP A 130 10.52 0.39 -13.42
CA TRP A 130 9.42 -0.50 -13.04
C TRP A 130 9.81 -1.43 -11.89
N ALA A 131 10.98 -2.07 -11.97
CA ALA A 131 11.50 -2.92 -10.91
C ALA A 131 11.59 -2.20 -9.56
N GLY A 132 12.14 -0.98 -9.54
CA GLY A 132 12.21 -0.19 -8.30
C GLY A 132 10.84 0.15 -7.71
N ALA A 133 9.84 0.43 -8.56
CA ALA A 133 8.48 0.71 -8.10
C ALA A 133 7.78 -0.52 -7.53
N LEU A 134 7.86 -1.65 -8.24
CA LEU A 134 7.24 -2.94 -7.86
C LEU A 134 7.85 -3.49 -6.57
N VAL A 135 9.18 -3.50 -6.47
CA VAL A 135 9.89 -3.89 -5.23
C VAL A 135 9.48 -2.98 -4.08
N GLY A 136 9.39 -1.66 -4.32
CA GLY A 136 8.97 -0.71 -3.31
C GLY A 136 7.59 -1.03 -2.74
N LEU A 137 6.60 -1.28 -3.62
CA LEU A 137 5.23 -1.60 -3.19
C LEU A 137 5.16 -2.90 -2.41
N MET A 138 5.87 -3.94 -2.84
CA MET A 138 5.85 -5.24 -2.15
C MET A 138 6.41 -5.15 -0.72
N TYR A 139 7.52 -4.43 -0.51
CA TYR A 139 8.07 -4.26 0.84
C TYR A 139 7.22 -3.29 1.68
N GLU A 140 6.62 -2.24 1.07
CA GLU A 140 5.68 -1.35 1.77
C GLU A 140 4.46 -2.13 2.27
N ASP A 141 3.91 -3.03 1.46
CA ASP A 141 2.77 -3.87 1.82
C ASP A 141 3.05 -4.73 3.06
N VAL A 142 4.22 -5.38 3.12
CA VAL A 142 4.62 -6.15 4.31
C VAL A 142 4.76 -5.26 5.54
N ALA A 143 5.40 -4.11 5.38
CA ALA A 143 5.58 -3.17 6.48
C ALA A 143 4.25 -2.68 7.06
N ARG A 144 3.26 -2.37 6.21
CA ARG A 144 1.93 -1.91 6.65
C ARG A 144 1.20 -2.96 7.46
N VAL A 145 1.19 -4.22 7.01
CA VAL A 145 0.58 -5.33 7.75
C VAL A 145 1.22 -5.50 9.14
N LEU A 146 2.54 -5.35 9.24
CA LEU A 146 3.25 -5.40 10.53
C LEU A 146 2.91 -4.20 11.43
N LEU A 147 2.81 -3.00 10.87
CA LEU A 147 2.46 -1.78 11.63
C LEU A 147 1.01 -1.79 12.12
N ASP A 148 0.13 -2.53 11.44
CA ASP A 148 -1.28 -2.69 11.81
C ASP A 148 -1.52 -3.74 12.91
N VAL A 149 -0.46 -4.40 13.41
CA VAL A 149 -0.57 -5.31 14.55
C VAL A 149 -1.13 -4.56 15.77
N PRO A 150 -2.30 -4.96 16.31
CA PRO A 150 -2.97 -4.18 17.33
C PRO A 150 -2.34 -4.39 18.70
N MET A 151 -2.43 -3.34 19.53
CA MET A 151 -2.00 -3.38 20.91
C MET A 151 -2.89 -4.31 21.76
N PRO A 152 -2.31 -5.15 22.64
CA PRO A 152 -3.06 -5.94 23.62
C PRO A 152 -3.93 -5.05 24.52
N ARG A 153 -5.16 -5.48 24.83
CA ARG A 153 -6.07 -4.69 25.68
C ARG A 153 -5.51 -4.40 27.07
N GLU A 154 -4.65 -5.28 27.61
CA GLU A 154 -4.04 -5.11 28.92
C GLU A 154 -3.13 -3.87 28.97
N LEU A 155 -2.52 -3.49 27.85
CA LEU A 155 -1.65 -2.32 27.77
C LEU A 155 -2.42 -0.99 27.69
N ALA A 156 -3.76 -1.02 27.58
CA ALA A 156 -4.56 0.20 27.51
C ALA A 156 -4.45 1.07 28.78
N SER A 157 -4.18 0.45 29.93
CA SER A 157 -3.94 1.15 31.21
C SER A 157 -2.47 1.40 31.53
N GLU A 158 -1.54 0.97 30.67
CA GLU A 158 -0.09 0.96 30.92
C GLU A 158 0.64 1.73 29.81
N PRO A 159 0.57 3.07 29.80
CA PRO A 159 1.03 3.88 28.67
C PRO A 159 2.53 3.74 28.36
N GLU A 160 3.36 3.60 29.40
CA GLU A 160 4.81 3.42 29.25
C GLU A 160 5.14 2.09 28.55
N ILE A 161 4.44 1.00 28.89
CA ILE A 161 4.62 -0.30 28.23
C ILE A 161 4.02 -0.28 26.82
N ALA A 162 2.91 0.43 26.63
CA ALA A 162 2.30 0.63 25.32
C ALA A 162 3.24 1.35 24.34
N ASP A 163 4.06 2.29 24.81
CA ASP A 163 5.10 2.93 24.00
C ASP A 163 6.17 1.91 23.57
N VAL A 164 6.70 1.12 24.50
CA VAL A 164 7.68 0.06 24.19
C VAL A 164 7.11 -0.96 23.20
N TYR A 165 5.84 -1.34 23.35
CA TYR A 165 5.18 -2.25 22.42
C TYR A 165 5.15 -1.67 20.99
N ARG A 166 4.78 -0.39 20.84
CA ARG A 166 4.77 0.29 19.54
C ARG A 166 6.18 0.38 18.93
N GLU A 167 7.20 0.63 19.75
CA GLU A 167 8.59 0.63 19.31
C GLU A 167 9.04 -0.74 18.81
N VAL A 168 8.65 -1.82 19.49
CA VAL A 168 8.95 -3.19 19.05
C VAL A 168 8.28 -3.49 17.72
N VAL A 169 6.99 -3.19 17.55
CA VAL A 169 6.27 -3.37 16.29
C VAL A 169 6.92 -2.57 15.16
N ALA A 170 7.25 -1.30 15.41
CA ALA A 170 7.94 -0.45 14.46
C ALA A 170 9.32 -1.01 14.07
N ALA A 171 10.08 -1.54 15.05
CA ALA A 171 11.38 -2.16 14.79
C ALA A 171 11.27 -3.42 13.92
N GLN A 172 10.20 -4.21 14.04
CA GLN A 172 9.95 -5.35 13.16
C GLN A 172 9.62 -4.92 11.72
N ALA A 173 8.88 -3.82 11.55
CA ALA A 173 8.54 -3.28 10.22
C ALA A 173 9.71 -2.53 9.55
N ALA A 174 10.66 -2.01 10.35
CA ALA A 174 11.72 -1.12 9.88
C ALA A 174 12.55 -1.68 8.69
N PRO A 175 13.01 -2.95 8.68
CA PRO A 175 13.77 -3.48 7.55
C PRO A 175 12.99 -3.42 6.22
N TYR A 176 11.68 -3.70 6.27
CA TYR A 176 10.79 -3.64 5.11
C TYR A 176 10.64 -2.21 4.59
N LEU A 177 10.40 -1.26 5.50
CA LEU A 177 10.34 0.17 5.15
C LEU A 177 11.65 0.64 4.51
N ASP A 178 12.79 0.19 5.03
CA ASP A 178 14.11 0.55 4.53
C ASP A 178 14.35 0.01 3.11
N HIS A 179 13.92 -1.22 2.84
CA HIS A 179 13.92 -1.79 1.50
C HIS A 179 13.01 -1.02 0.53
N ALA A 180 11.79 -0.69 0.96
CA ALA A 180 10.87 0.10 0.17
C ALA A 180 11.44 1.49 -0.16
N ARG A 181 12.01 2.20 0.82
CA ARG A 181 12.67 3.50 0.65
C ARG A 181 13.78 3.45 -0.40
N ARG A 182 14.66 2.45 -0.31
CA ARG A 182 15.77 2.26 -1.28
C ARG A 182 15.24 2.00 -2.68
N ALA A 183 14.23 1.13 -2.82
CA ALA A 183 13.65 0.77 -4.11
C ALA A 183 12.95 1.96 -4.77
N TYR A 184 12.13 2.69 -4.03
CA TYR A 184 11.49 3.91 -4.51
C TYR A 184 12.48 5.00 -4.87
N ARG A 185 13.54 5.19 -4.06
CA ARG A 185 14.63 6.12 -4.39
C ARG A 185 15.30 5.74 -5.71
N ALA A 186 15.58 4.45 -5.93
CA ALA A 186 16.15 3.97 -7.18
C ALA A 186 15.21 4.23 -8.38
N CYS A 187 13.92 3.92 -8.26
CA CYS A 187 12.90 4.24 -9.25
C CYS A 187 12.90 5.74 -9.60
N HIS A 188 12.82 6.61 -8.58
CA HIS A 188 12.83 8.06 -8.75
C HIS A 188 14.08 8.54 -9.50
N LEU A 189 15.27 8.16 -9.05
CA LEU A 189 16.52 8.62 -9.64
C LEU A 189 16.68 8.16 -11.10
N ASN A 190 16.23 6.95 -11.41
CA ASN A 190 16.26 6.43 -12.77
C ASN A 190 15.18 7.07 -13.67
N GLY A 191 14.02 7.46 -13.15
CA GLY A 191 12.95 8.06 -13.94
C GLY A 191 13.08 9.58 -14.17
N ARG A 192 13.66 10.34 -13.23
CA ARG A 192 13.51 11.81 -13.16
C ARG A 192 14.01 12.62 -14.37
N ARG A 193 14.90 12.06 -15.20
CA ARG A 193 15.50 12.73 -16.38
C ARG A 193 14.93 12.29 -17.73
N VAL A 194 13.93 11.42 -17.74
CA VAL A 194 13.33 10.89 -18.98
C VAL A 194 11.85 11.21 -18.97
N ASP A 195 11.38 11.99 -19.94
CA ASP A 195 10.02 12.57 -19.92
C ASP A 195 8.92 11.50 -19.79
N ARG A 196 9.01 10.41 -20.57
CA ARG A 196 8.07 9.28 -20.48
C ARG A 196 8.10 8.55 -19.13
N LEU A 197 9.15 8.71 -18.32
CA LEU A 197 9.30 8.08 -17.00
C LEU A 197 8.99 9.04 -15.84
N ARG A 198 8.67 10.30 -16.12
CA ARG A 198 8.36 11.28 -15.06
C ARG A 198 7.16 10.88 -14.18
N PRO A 199 6.06 10.29 -14.72
CA PRO A 199 4.96 9.82 -13.86
C PRO A 199 5.43 8.80 -12.82
N TRP A 200 6.20 7.80 -13.24
CA TRP A 200 6.83 6.81 -12.36
C TRP A 200 7.79 7.44 -11.35
N SER A 201 8.61 8.38 -11.81
CA SER A 201 9.55 9.10 -10.94
C SER A 201 8.86 9.90 -9.83
N ARG A 202 7.70 10.51 -10.13
CA ARG A 202 6.90 11.25 -9.15
C ARG A 202 6.19 10.30 -8.21
N PHE A 203 5.52 9.28 -8.74
CA PHE A 203 4.89 8.22 -7.95
C PHE A 203 5.83 7.65 -6.89
N CYS A 204 7.04 7.24 -7.29
CA CYS A 204 8.02 6.68 -6.35
C CYS A 204 8.55 7.71 -5.34
N ALA A 205 8.68 8.99 -5.71
CA ALA A 205 9.06 10.03 -4.74
C ALA A 205 7.95 10.23 -3.71
N ASP A 206 6.72 10.41 -4.18
CA ASP A 206 5.54 10.66 -3.37
C ASP A 206 5.27 9.51 -2.39
N ARG A 207 5.41 8.24 -2.82
CA ARG A 207 5.26 7.10 -1.91
C ARG A 207 6.38 7.04 -0.87
N ARG A 208 7.64 7.20 -1.29
CA ARG A 208 8.79 7.20 -0.37
C ARG A 208 8.64 8.23 0.74
N ASP A 209 8.26 9.46 0.38
CA ASP A 209 8.15 10.57 1.32
C ASP A 209 6.99 10.39 2.31
N ARG A 210 6.11 9.39 2.09
CA ARG A 210 5.00 9.01 2.98
C ARG A 210 5.25 7.74 3.79
N LEU A 211 6.35 7.04 3.54
CA LEU A 211 6.67 5.88 4.34
C LEU A 211 6.87 6.31 5.81
N PRO A 212 6.33 5.56 6.79
CA PRO A 212 6.58 5.81 8.21
C PRO A 212 8.07 5.83 8.56
N GLY A 213 8.49 6.72 9.45
CA GLY A 213 9.82 6.64 10.10
C GLY A 213 10.97 7.49 9.51
N ASP A 214 10.71 8.55 8.72
CA ASP A 214 11.79 9.47 8.28
C ASP A 214 12.17 10.54 9.34
N ASP A 215 11.35 10.77 10.37
CA ASP A 215 11.59 11.82 11.38
C ASP A 215 12.33 11.35 12.65
N ALA A 216 12.61 10.05 12.81
CA ALA A 216 13.15 9.49 14.05
C ALA A 216 14.67 9.20 14.04
N SER A 217 15.40 9.49 12.95
CA SER A 217 16.82 9.09 12.82
C SER A 217 17.82 10.23 12.61
N LEU A 218 17.46 11.48 12.93
CA LEU A 218 18.41 12.61 12.98
C LEU A 218 18.36 13.35 14.31
N ALA A 219 18.50 12.63 15.42
CA ALA A 219 19.22 13.18 16.56
C ALA A 219 20.71 12.80 16.36
N PRO A 220 21.65 13.76 16.24
CA PRO A 220 23.07 13.44 16.27
C PRO A 220 23.43 13.02 17.69
N GLY A 221 23.27 11.73 18.00
CA GLY A 221 23.85 11.13 19.18
C GLY A 221 25.33 10.91 18.93
N GLU A 222 26.15 11.79 19.49
CA GLU A 222 27.57 11.52 19.71
C GLU A 222 27.71 10.17 20.44
N SER A 223 28.16 9.16 19.71
CA SER A 223 28.85 8.01 20.30
C SER A 223 30.18 7.91 19.61
N GLU A 224 31.10 8.75 20.10
CA GLU A 224 32.52 8.60 19.91
C GLU A 224 32.94 7.34 20.68
N THR A 225 32.85 6.19 20.03
CA THR A 225 33.40 4.95 20.58
C THR A 225 34.92 5.00 20.41
N THR A 226 35.61 5.50 21.43
CA THR A 226 37.06 5.43 21.56
C THR A 226 37.46 3.96 21.67
N VAL A 227 38.04 3.42 20.59
CA VAL A 227 38.66 2.09 20.62
C VAL A 227 40.01 2.22 21.31
N GLU A 228 40.09 1.78 22.57
CA GLU A 228 41.38 1.58 23.24
C GLU A 228 42.14 0.44 22.55
N VAL A 229 43.27 0.76 21.94
CA VAL A 229 44.23 -0.22 21.41
C VAL A 229 45.05 -0.77 22.58
N VAL A 230 44.78 -2.00 22.99
CA VAL A 230 45.68 -2.77 23.85
C VAL A 230 46.87 -3.23 22.99
N ARG A 231 48.08 -2.80 23.35
CA ARG A 231 49.33 -3.33 22.79
C ARG A 231 49.84 -4.45 23.69
N GLU A 232 50.08 -5.62 23.11
CA GLU A 232 51.01 -6.63 23.63
C GLU A 232 52.42 -6.38 23.05
#